data_AF-A0AB74CHV2-F1
#
_entry.id   AF-A0AB74CHV2-F1
#
_cell.length_a   1.000
_cell.length_b   1.000
_cell.length_c   1.000
_cell.angle_alpha   90.00
_cell.angle_beta   90.00
_cell.angle_gamma   90.00
#
_symmetry.space_group_name_H-M   'P 1'
#
loop_
_entity.id
_entity.type
_entity.pdbx_description
1 polymer ?
#
loop_
_entity_poly.entity_id
_entity_poly.type
_entity_poly.pdbx_seq_one_letter_code
_entity_poly.pdbx_strand_id
1 'polypeptide(L)'
;MELATLAAMVQQQFDRLNQRVDNLQESLNTRVDNLQYHGTTVRSIIGVIDPALKPESLTKHIDATIIRRVRELDISLSQRNDVFQDSLTRRIDDTMLRRSNDLQGFLAQRLDDTMAQRTEVLQKNLVQEMFNFHNSVIIPLFDGIHGKLAAHDRDIQREFQNVNKRFNRVDTRIDTLDMDMKREFNNVNERFTHMQDWLDKVETKVEQLEVKIDRVEAKIEFRLKDLIEYYRLQDEVIQATAEDDDSFADTELEYTEQELEHAISSNAWGVLVVLGGRIGIDCDTLHDRVIQFHAQKNASSKRDASDLSGTNKWAAKIHHPLPVRVQPASESQREADVREPSAFSGLCWEFDSEKFKQSLDPALGVARLSLRLSKTVLEWFLQSPRRTVRARPRRWFR
;
A
#
# COMPACT_ATOMS: atom_id res chain seq x y z
N MET A 1 -178.75 7.35 19.81
CA MET A 1 -177.32 7.72 19.94
C MET A 1 -176.51 6.69 19.19
N GLU A 2 -175.78 7.00 18.11
CA GLU A 2 -175.64 8.24 17.38
C GLU A 2 -175.46 7.91 15.89
N LEU A 3 -176.27 8.53 15.03
CA LEU A 3 -176.11 8.50 13.56
C LEU A 3 -174.70 8.98 13.12
N ALA A 4 -173.99 9.68 14.01
CA ALA A 4 -172.61 10.11 13.83
C ALA A 4 -171.62 8.94 13.70
N THR A 5 -171.85 7.81 14.39
CA THR A 5 -170.95 6.65 14.35
C THR A 5 -171.06 5.88 13.04
N LEU A 6 -172.25 5.81 12.45
CA LEU A 6 -172.45 5.17 11.14
C LEU A 6 -171.92 6.05 10.00
N ALA A 7 -172.11 7.37 10.08
CA ALA A 7 -171.54 8.32 9.11
C ALA A 7 -170.01 8.29 9.11
N ALA A 8 -169.37 8.21 10.29
CA ALA A 8 -167.92 8.08 10.39
C ALA A 8 -167.39 6.75 9.79
N MET A 9 -168.10 5.63 9.99
CA MET A 9 -167.72 4.35 9.38
C MET A 9 -167.88 4.34 7.85
N VAL A 10 -168.93 4.97 7.31
CA VAL A 10 -169.12 5.08 5.85
C VAL A 10 -168.06 6.00 5.24
N GLN A 11 -167.75 7.12 5.88
CA GLN A 11 -166.69 8.02 5.42
C GLN A 11 -165.32 7.32 5.44
N GLN A 12 -165.01 6.57 6.51
CA GLN A 12 -163.77 5.81 6.61
C GLN A 12 -163.66 4.69 5.55
N GLN A 13 -164.78 4.07 5.15
CA GLN A 13 -164.81 3.11 4.05
C GLN A 13 -164.62 3.78 2.69
N PHE A 14 -165.17 4.98 2.49
CA PHE A 14 -165.00 5.74 1.26
C PHE A 14 -163.56 6.26 1.10
N ASP A 15 -162.95 6.75 2.18
CA ASP A 15 -161.55 7.18 2.19
C ASP A 15 -160.60 6.01 1.96
N ARG A 16 -160.87 4.83 2.53
CA ARG A 16 -160.13 3.59 2.24
C ARG A 16 -160.28 3.14 0.79
N LEU A 17 -161.43 3.36 0.17
CA LEU A 17 -161.65 2.99 -1.22
C LEU A 17 -160.91 3.95 -2.16
N ASN A 18 -160.98 5.26 -1.92
CA ASN A 18 -160.23 6.27 -2.68
C ASN A 18 -158.73 6.02 -2.59
N GLN A 19 -158.20 5.72 -1.40
CA GLN A 19 -156.78 5.41 -1.24
C GLN A 19 -156.35 4.13 -1.99
N ARG A 20 -157.25 3.15 -2.17
CA ARG A 20 -156.97 1.97 -3.01
C ARG A 20 -157.01 2.29 -4.50
N VAL A 21 -157.88 3.20 -4.93
CA VAL A 21 -157.96 3.65 -6.32
C VAL A 21 -156.71 4.45 -6.69
N ASP A 22 -156.26 5.37 -5.83
CA ASP A 22 -155.05 6.16 -6.07
C ASP A 22 -153.79 5.27 -6.14
N ASN A 23 -153.67 4.30 -5.23
CA ASN A 23 -152.56 3.34 -5.26
C ASN A 23 -152.56 2.45 -6.53
N LEU A 24 -153.74 2.11 -7.07
CA LEU A 24 -153.85 1.36 -8.32
C LEU A 24 -153.52 2.23 -9.53
N GLN A 25 -153.96 3.50 -9.53
CA GLN A 25 -153.65 4.47 -10.58
C GLN A 25 -152.14 4.73 -10.67
N GLU A 26 -151.47 4.90 -9.52
CA GLU A 26 -150.02 5.14 -9.46
C GLU A 26 -149.22 3.90 -9.89
N SER A 27 -149.66 2.70 -9.49
CA SER A 27 -149.06 1.43 -9.93
C SER A 27 -149.23 1.16 -11.43
N LEU A 28 -150.35 1.58 -12.02
CA LEU A 28 -150.57 1.43 -13.46
C LEU A 28 -149.69 2.38 -14.26
N ASN A 29 -149.56 3.63 -13.83
CA ASN A 29 -148.71 4.63 -14.48
C ASN A 29 -147.22 4.22 -14.46
N THR A 30 -146.71 3.71 -13.34
CA THR A 30 -145.32 3.20 -13.27
C THR A 30 -145.07 1.99 -14.16
N ARG A 31 -146.08 1.15 -14.43
CA ARG A 31 -145.93 0.02 -15.36
C ARG A 31 -145.98 0.45 -16.83
N VAL A 32 -146.77 1.47 -17.16
CA VAL A 32 -146.82 2.03 -18.53
C VAL A 32 -145.52 2.75 -18.87
N ASP A 33 -144.95 3.54 -17.96
CA ASP A 33 -143.68 4.22 -18.19
C ASP A 33 -142.50 3.24 -18.38
N ASN A 34 -142.48 2.15 -17.62
CA ASN A 34 -141.47 1.09 -17.78
C ASN A 34 -141.60 0.34 -19.13
N LEU A 35 -142.81 0.16 -19.66
CA LEU A 35 -143.02 -0.44 -20.97
C LEU A 35 -142.62 0.51 -22.11
N GLN A 36 -142.80 1.81 -21.93
CA GLN A 36 -142.40 2.81 -22.93
C GLN A 36 -140.88 3.01 -22.98
N TYR A 37 -140.19 2.85 -21.85
CA TYR A 37 -138.72 2.82 -21.76
C TYR A 37 -138.11 1.57 -22.43
N HIS A 38 -138.75 0.40 -22.31
CA HIS A 38 -138.30 -0.80 -23.02
C HIS A 38 -138.65 -0.81 -24.52
N GLY A 39 -139.76 -0.20 -24.94
CA GLY A 39 -140.13 -0.08 -26.36
C GLY A 39 -139.15 0.76 -27.20
N THR A 40 -138.57 1.81 -26.61
CA THR A 40 -137.56 2.65 -27.28
C THR A 40 -136.18 1.97 -27.33
N THR A 41 -135.81 1.22 -26.29
CA THR A 41 -134.57 0.43 -26.27
C THR A 41 -134.59 -0.69 -27.31
N VAL A 42 -135.70 -1.42 -27.46
CA VAL A 42 -135.82 -2.51 -28.45
C VAL A 42 -135.80 -1.98 -29.89
N ARG A 43 -136.39 -0.79 -30.15
CA ARG A 43 -136.38 -0.18 -31.50
C ARG A 43 -134.99 0.35 -31.90
N SER A 44 -134.19 0.81 -30.93
CA SER A 44 -132.78 1.18 -31.15
C SER A 44 -131.91 -0.05 -31.48
N ILE A 45 -132.12 -1.17 -30.78
CA ILE A 45 -131.36 -2.40 -31.00
C ILE A 45 -131.69 -3.04 -32.36
N ILE A 46 -132.96 -3.03 -32.79
CA ILE A 46 -133.36 -3.59 -34.10
C ILE A 46 -132.81 -2.76 -35.27
N GLY A 47 -132.71 -1.43 -35.13
CA GLY A 47 -132.12 -0.55 -36.17
C GLY A 47 -130.60 -0.73 -36.35
N VAL A 48 -129.89 -1.21 -35.33
CA VAL A 48 -128.43 -1.46 -35.38
C VAL A 48 -128.10 -2.87 -35.92
N ILE A 49 -129.01 -3.83 -35.77
CA ILE A 49 -128.77 -5.24 -36.13
C ILE A 49 -129.10 -5.53 -37.62
N ASP A 50 -130.05 -4.82 -38.22
CA ASP A 50 -130.53 -5.15 -39.59
C ASP A 50 -129.52 -4.89 -40.74
N PRO A 51 -128.64 -3.86 -40.71
CA PRO A 51 -127.58 -3.76 -41.72
C PRO A 51 -126.39 -4.69 -41.47
N ALA A 52 -126.28 -5.31 -40.28
CA ALA A 52 -125.15 -6.16 -39.89
C ALA A 52 -125.30 -7.64 -40.31
N LEU A 53 -126.50 -8.06 -40.75
CA LEU A 53 -126.83 -9.44 -41.14
C LEU A 53 -126.89 -9.68 -42.66
N LYS A 54 -126.18 -8.87 -43.45
CA LYS A 54 -125.88 -9.24 -44.85
C LYS A 54 -124.73 -10.26 -44.84
N PRO A 55 -124.89 -11.48 -45.40
CA PRO A 55 -123.86 -12.51 -45.36
C PRO A 55 -122.52 -12.05 -45.99
N GLU A 56 -122.55 -11.17 -47.00
CA GLU A 56 -121.34 -10.58 -47.61
C GLU A 56 -120.57 -9.60 -46.69
N SER A 57 -121.25 -8.96 -45.73
CA SER A 57 -120.63 -8.03 -44.77
C SER A 57 -119.95 -8.79 -43.63
N LEU A 58 -120.59 -9.87 -43.16
CA LEU A 58 -120.05 -10.73 -42.11
C LEU A 58 -118.79 -11.47 -42.57
N THR A 59 -118.79 -12.02 -43.79
CA THR A 59 -117.60 -12.69 -44.34
C THR A 59 -116.44 -11.71 -44.49
N LYS A 60 -116.68 -10.49 -45.01
CA LYS A 60 -115.63 -9.44 -45.10
C LYS A 60 -115.11 -9.02 -43.73
N HIS A 61 -115.97 -8.93 -42.72
CA HIS A 61 -115.56 -8.59 -41.36
C HIS A 61 -114.75 -9.70 -40.69
N ILE A 62 -115.14 -10.96 -40.90
CA ILE A 62 -114.40 -12.14 -40.44
C ILE A 62 -113.04 -12.19 -41.12
N ASP A 63 -112.98 -12.05 -42.46
CA ASP A 63 -111.71 -12.05 -43.21
C ASP A 63 -110.79 -10.90 -42.78
N ALA A 64 -111.33 -9.69 -42.60
CA ALA A 64 -110.54 -8.56 -42.10
C ALA A 64 -110.04 -8.79 -40.67
N THR A 65 -110.85 -9.42 -39.82
CA THR A 65 -110.47 -9.79 -38.46
C THR A 65 -109.39 -10.87 -38.45
N ILE A 66 -109.50 -11.89 -39.30
CA ILE A 66 -108.51 -12.96 -39.46
C ILE A 66 -107.20 -12.36 -39.98
N ILE A 67 -107.23 -11.56 -41.05
CA ILE A 67 -106.02 -10.91 -41.60
C ILE A 67 -105.35 -10.03 -40.53
N ARG A 68 -106.13 -9.26 -39.77
CA ARG A 68 -105.59 -8.45 -38.66
C ARG A 68 -104.94 -9.32 -37.60
N ARG A 69 -105.59 -10.41 -37.16
CA ARG A 69 -105.06 -11.33 -36.16
C ARG A 69 -103.81 -12.05 -36.65
N VAL A 70 -103.78 -12.47 -37.92
CA VAL A 70 -102.59 -13.07 -38.55
C VAL A 70 -101.44 -12.07 -38.56
N ARG A 71 -101.69 -10.81 -38.94
CA ARG A 71 -100.66 -9.75 -38.90
C ARG A 71 -100.19 -9.44 -37.48
N GLU A 72 -101.08 -9.37 -36.49
CA GLU A 72 -100.72 -9.19 -35.08
C GLU A 72 -99.85 -10.35 -34.56
N LEU A 73 -100.21 -11.58 -34.92
CA LEU A 73 -99.44 -12.77 -34.58
C LEU A 73 -98.07 -12.76 -35.25
N ASP A 74 -97.99 -12.42 -36.54
CA ASP A 74 -96.74 -12.32 -37.29
C ASP A 74 -95.79 -11.27 -36.68
N ILE A 75 -96.30 -10.08 -36.36
CA ILE A 75 -95.53 -9.04 -35.67
C ILE A 75 -95.07 -9.53 -34.28
N SER A 76 -95.94 -10.18 -33.50
CA SER A 76 -95.58 -10.68 -32.17
C SER A 76 -94.54 -11.81 -32.24
N LEU A 77 -94.66 -12.71 -33.21
CA LEU A 77 -93.69 -13.77 -33.45
C LEU A 77 -92.34 -13.20 -33.91
N SER A 78 -92.34 -12.22 -34.81
CA SER A 78 -91.13 -11.52 -35.24
C SER A 78 -90.43 -10.86 -34.05
N GLN A 79 -91.17 -10.10 -33.23
CA GLN A 79 -90.60 -9.45 -32.03
C GLN A 79 -90.05 -10.46 -31.02
N ARG A 80 -90.75 -11.57 -30.77
CA ARG A 80 -90.24 -12.62 -29.88
C ARG A 80 -89.00 -13.29 -30.45
N ASN A 81 -88.95 -13.50 -31.76
CA ASN A 81 -87.77 -14.03 -32.43
C ASN A 81 -86.58 -13.07 -32.30
N ASP A 82 -86.79 -11.77 -32.48
CA ASP A 82 -85.73 -10.76 -32.32
C ASP A 82 -85.21 -10.73 -30.88
N VAL A 83 -86.11 -10.72 -29.88
CA VAL A 83 -85.73 -10.79 -28.45
C VAL A 83 -84.99 -12.08 -28.13
N PHE A 84 -85.42 -13.21 -28.70
CA PHE A 84 -84.75 -14.49 -28.52
C PHE A 84 -83.35 -14.49 -29.16
N GLN A 85 -83.21 -13.98 -30.38
CA GLN A 85 -81.93 -13.86 -31.08
C GLN A 85 -80.97 -12.92 -30.33
N ASP A 86 -81.45 -11.79 -29.82
CA ASP A 86 -80.67 -10.87 -28.98
C ASP A 86 -80.21 -11.53 -27.68
N SER A 87 -81.13 -12.23 -26.99
CA SER A 87 -80.81 -12.94 -25.76
C SER A 87 -79.80 -14.06 -26.00
N LEU A 88 -79.94 -14.80 -27.08
CA LEU A 88 -79.00 -15.86 -27.46
C LEU A 88 -77.63 -15.29 -27.80
N THR A 89 -77.58 -14.20 -28.58
CA THR A 89 -76.33 -13.51 -28.96
C THR A 89 -75.59 -13.01 -27.72
N ARG A 90 -76.28 -12.28 -26.82
CA ARG A 90 -75.69 -11.82 -25.56
C ARG A 90 -75.17 -12.97 -24.71
N ARG A 91 -75.92 -14.07 -24.60
CA ARG A 91 -75.49 -15.24 -23.83
C ARG A 91 -74.26 -15.91 -24.42
N ILE A 92 -74.15 -15.98 -25.75
CA ILE A 92 -72.97 -16.48 -26.45
C ILE A 92 -71.78 -15.55 -26.19
N ASP A 93 -71.95 -14.25 -26.36
CA ASP A 93 -70.90 -13.25 -26.13
C ASP A 93 -70.39 -13.27 -24.69
N ASP A 94 -71.29 -13.29 -23.70
CA ASP A 94 -70.94 -13.40 -22.28
C ASP A 94 -70.16 -14.69 -21.99
N THR A 95 -70.59 -15.80 -22.59
CA THR A 95 -69.91 -17.10 -22.41
C THR A 95 -68.53 -17.08 -23.06
N MET A 96 -68.40 -16.52 -24.26
CA MET A 96 -67.14 -16.39 -24.97
C MET A 96 -66.18 -15.44 -24.25
N LEU A 97 -66.67 -14.30 -23.77
CA LEU A 97 -65.90 -13.33 -22.99
C LEU A 97 -65.40 -13.95 -21.68
N ARG A 98 -66.26 -14.66 -20.96
CA ARG A 98 -65.89 -15.36 -19.72
C ARG A 98 -64.81 -16.42 -19.99
N ARG A 99 -65.00 -17.27 -21.00
CA ARG A 99 -64.00 -18.28 -21.38
C ARG A 99 -62.68 -17.66 -21.83
N SER A 100 -62.73 -16.55 -22.56
CA SER A 100 -61.55 -15.81 -23.00
C SER A 100 -60.77 -15.26 -21.80
N ASN A 101 -61.45 -14.65 -20.84
CA ASN A 101 -60.85 -14.12 -19.62
C ASN A 101 -60.25 -15.24 -18.75
N ASP A 102 -60.97 -16.36 -18.59
CA ASP A 102 -60.49 -17.53 -17.84
C ASP A 102 -59.23 -18.12 -18.49
N LEU A 103 -59.22 -18.24 -19.83
CA LEU A 103 -58.06 -18.71 -20.58
C LEU A 103 -56.87 -17.74 -20.47
N GLN A 104 -57.12 -16.44 -20.57
CA GLN A 104 -56.09 -15.41 -20.42
C GLN A 104 -55.47 -15.45 -19.03
N GLY A 105 -56.29 -15.58 -17.98
CA GLY A 105 -55.82 -15.72 -16.60
C GLY A 105 -54.96 -16.96 -16.39
N PHE A 106 -55.41 -18.11 -16.90
CA PHE A 106 -54.64 -19.36 -16.85
C PHE A 106 -53.30 -19.26 -17.59
N LEU A 107 -53.27 -18.66 -18.78
CA LEU A 107 -52.04 -18.48 -19.56
C LEU A 107 -51.07 -17.51 -18.88
N ALA A 108 -51.56 -16.41 -18.31
CA ALA A 108 -50.74 -15.47 -17.55
C ALA A 108 -50.10 -16.15 -16.34
N GLN A 109 -50.89 -16.88 -15.54
CA GLN A 109 -50.38 -17.60 -14.38
C GLN A 109 -49.33 -18.67 -14.77
N ARG A 110 -49.61 -19.46 -15.81
CA ARG A 110 -48.65 -20.48 -16.27
C ARG A 110 -47.35 -19.86 -16.79
N LEU A 111 -47.43 -18.70 -17.45
CA LEU A 111 -46.24 -17.97 -17.90
C LEU A 111 -45.43 -17.48 -16.70
N ASP A 112 -46.08 -16.87 -15.71
CA ASP A 112 -45.44 -16.38 -14.48
C ASP A 112 -44.76 -17.51 -13.70
N ASP A 113 -45.44 -18.65 -13.51
CA ASP A 113 -44.87 -19.83 -12.85
C ASP A 113 -43.65 -20.38 -13.61
N THR A 114 -43.74 -20.44 -14.95
CA THR A 114 -42.64 -20.91 -15.80
C THR A 114 -41.45 -19.95 -15.73
N MET A 115 -41.70 -18.65 -15.73
CA MET A 115 -40.66 -17.63 -15.60
C MET A 115 -40.03 -17.67 -14.21
N ALA A 116 -40.82 -17.81 -13.14
CA ALA A 116 -40.33 -17.94 -11.77
C ALA A 116 -39.46 -19.19 -11.59
N GLN A 117 -39.86 -20.33 -12.15
CA GLN A 117 -39.03 -21.54 -12.11
C GLN A 117 -37.72 -21.36 -12.88
N ARG A 118 -37.76 -20.75 -14.07
CA ARG A 118 -36.55 -20.48 -14.86
C ARG A 118 -35.60 -19.52 -14.13
N THR A 119 -36.12 -18.47 -13.51
CA THR A 119 -35.28 -17.54 -12.75
C THR A 119 -34.70 -18.19 -11.50
N GLU A 120 -35.44 -19.05 -10.80
CA GLU A 120 -34.94 -19.80 -9.66
C GLU A 120 -33.79 -20.75 -10.06
N VAL A 121 -33.93 -21.49 -11.16
CA VAL A 121 -32.87 -22.38 -11.67
C VAL A 121 -31.64 -21.59 -12.09
N LEU A 122 -31.80 -20.45 -12.78
CA LEU A 122 -30.68 -19.59 -13.17
C LEU A 122 -29.97 -19.01 -11.94
N GLN A 123 -30.71 -18.58 -10.92
CA GLN A 123 -30.14 -18.09 -9.66
C GLN A 123 -29.35 -19.18 -8.94
N LYS A 124 -29.91 -20.39 -8.82
CA LYS A 124 -29.22 -21.53 -8.21
C LYS A 124 -27.92 -21.88 -8.95
N ASN A 125 -27.97 -21.91 -10.28
CA ASN A 125 -26.80 -22.19 -11.11
C ASN A 125 -25.73 -21.10 -10.96
N LEU A 126 -26.11 -19.83 -10.94
CA LEU A 126 -25.17 -18.72 -10.75
C LEU A 126 -24.48 -18.78 -9.39
N VAL A 127 -25.24 -19.01 -8.31
CA VAL A 127 -24.68 -19.14 -6.96
C VAL A 127 -23.71 -20.33 -6.88
N GLN A 128 -24.06 -21.46 -7.51
CA GLN A 128 -23.20 -22.63 -7.55
C GLN A 128 -21.91 -22.36 -8.33
N GLU A 129 -21.98 -21.73 -9.49
CA GLU A 129 -20.80 -21.37 -10.29
C GLU A 129 -19.90 -20.37 -9.56
N MET A 130 -20.49 -19.38 -8.86
CA MET A 130 -19.72 -18.46 -8.02
C MET A 130 -19.01 -19.19 -6.88
N PHE A 131 -19.67 -20.16 -6.25
CA PHE A 131 -19.06 -21.00 -5.21
C PHE A 131 -17.93 -21.87 -5.76
N ASN A 132 -18.14 -22.49 -6.93
CA ASN A 132 -17.14 -23.30 -7.62
C ASN A 132 -15.93 -22.46 -8.01
N PHE A 133 -16.14 -21.26 -8.56
CA PHE A 133 -15.08 -20.32 -8.92
C PHE A 133 -14.28 -19.88 -7.69
N HIS A 134 -14.97 -19.53 -6.59
CA HIS A 134 -14.30 -19.15 -5.35
C HIS A 134 -13.39 -20.27 -4.83
N ASN A 135 -13.89 -21.50 -4.78
CA ASN A 135 -13.13 -22.61 -4.23
C ASN A 135 -12.03 -23.14 -5.17
N SER A 136 -12.26 -23.12 -6.48
CA SER A 136 -11.33 -23.72 -7.45
C SER A 136 -10.28 -22.74 -7.95
N VAL A 137 -10.60 -21.45 -7.96
CA VAL A 137 -9.72 -20.40 -8.51
C VAL A 137 -9.22 -19.48 -7.40
N ILE A 138 -10.12 -18.89 -6.61
CA ILE A 138 -9.72 -17.86 -5.64
C ILE A 138 -8.89 -18.47 -4.51
N ILE A 139 -9.38 -19.52 -3.82
CA ILE A 139 -8.66 -20.12 -2.69
C ILE A 139 -7.24 -20.59 -3.08
N PRO A 140 -7.04 -21.39 -4.15
CA PRO A 140 -5.72 -21.88 -4.49
C PRO A 140 -4.74 -20.77 -4.92
N LEU A 141 -5.24 -19.71 -5.57
CA LEU A 141 -4.41 -18.54 -5.90
C LEU A 141 -3.92 -17.84 -4.63
N PHE A 142 -4.81 -17.62 -3.65
CA PHE A 142 -4.43 -17.04 -2.37
C PHE A 142 -3.46 -17.94 -1.59
N ASP A 143 -3.70 -19.25 -1.54
CA ASP A 143 -2.79 -20.20 -0.89
C ASP A 143 -1.41 -20.21 -1.57
N GLY A 144 -1.37 -20.14 -2.90
CA GLY A 144 -0.14 -20.03 -3.67
C GLY A 144 0.65 -18.75 -3.37
N ILE A 145 -0.03 -17.61 -3.27
CA ILE A 145 0.58 -16.33 -2.88
C ILE A 145 1.10 -16.39 -1.44
N HIS A 146 0.29 -16.89 -0.51
CA HIS A 146 0.69 -17.06 0.89
C HIS A 146 1.91 -17.99 1.04
N GLY A 147 1.94 -19.09 0.29
CA GLY A 147 3.08 -20.01 0.27
C GLY A 147 4.36 -19.36 -0.25
N LYS A 148 4.28 -18.60 -1.35
CA LYS A 148 5.42 -17.84 -1.90
C LYS A 148 5.92 -16.78 -0.92
N LEU A 149 5.00 -16.05 -0.29
CA LEU A 149 5.34 -15.03 0.70
C LEU A 149 6.02 -15.65 1.93
N ALA A 150 5.51 -16.78 2.43
CA ALA A 150 6.11 -17.51 3.53
C ALA A 150 7.49 -18.12 3.19
N ALA A 151 7.72 -18.53 1.94
CA ALA A 151 9.04 -18.95 1.47
C ALA A 151 10.02 -17.77 1.46
N HIS A 152 9.59 -16.64 0.90
CA HIS A 152 10.40 -15.42 0.84
C HIS A 152 10.76 -14.87 2.23
N ASP A 153 9.81 -14.89 3.18
CA ASP A 153 10.06 -14.49 4.57
C ASP A 153 11.14 -15.38 5.24
N ARG A 154 11.07 -16.70 5.02
CA ARG A 154 12.11 -17.63 5.50
C ARG A 154 13.48 -17.36 4.88
N ASP A 155 13.53 -17.04 3.59
CA ASP A 155 14.79 -16.70 2.93
C ASP A 155 15.38 -15.39 3.48
N ILE A 156 14.55 -14.36 3.67
CA ILE A 156 14.95 -13.11 4.32
C ILE A 156 15.52 -13.38 5.72
N GLN A 157 14.82 -14.17 6.55
CA GLN A 157 15.29 -14.51 7.88
C GLN A 157 16.64 -15.24 7.85
N ARG A 158 16.86 -16.14 6.89
CA ARG A 158 18.14 -16.83 6.70
C ARG A 158 19.26 -15.85 6.34
N GLU A 159 19.01 -14.91 5.44
CA GLU A 159 19.99 -13.88 5.08
C GLU A 159 20.33 -12.96 6.27
N PHE A 160 19.33 -12.55 7.04
CA PHE A 160 19.57 -11.78 8.27
C PHE A 160 20.43 -12.54 9.28
N GLN A 161 20.20 -13.84 9.48
CA GLN A 161 21.04 -14.67 10.34
C GLN A 161 22.48 -14.76 9.81
N ASN A 162 22.66 -14.85 8.50
CA ASN A 162 23.98 -14.87 7.87
C ASN A 162 24.72 -13.53 8.07
N VAL A 163 24.03 -12.41 7.84
CA VAL A 163 24.55 -11.06 8.09
C VAL A 163 24.94 -10.90 9.56
N ASN A 164 24.11 -11.35 10.50
CA ASN A 164 24.40 -11.31 11.93
C ASN A 164 25.66 -12.12 12.30
N LYS A 165 25.84 -13.30 11.72
CA LYS A 165 27.08 -14.09 11.89
C LYS A 165 28.32 -13.36 11.36
N ARG A 166 28.19 -12.65 10.22
CA ARG A 166 29.29 -11.85 9.67
C ARG A 166 29.64 -10.67 10.59
N PHE A 167 28.63 -9.99 11.15
CA PHE A 167 28.86 -8.92 12.12
C PHE A 167 29.57 -9.43 13.38
N ASN A 168 29.10 -10.52 13.99
CA ASN A 168 29.77 -11.11 15.15
C ASN A 168 31.25 -11.46 14.87
N ARG A 169 31.56 -11.93 13.66
CA ARG A 169 32.95 -12.20 13.25
C ARG A 169 33.77 -10.93 13.10
N VAL A 170 33.17 -9.85 12.60
CA VAL A 170 33.83 -8.53 12.52
C VAL A 170 34.10 -8.00 13.93
N ASP A 171 33.13 -8.08 14.83
CA ASP A 171 33.29 -7.64 16.23
C ASP A 171 34.45 -8.40 16.90
N THR A 172 34.51 -9.72 16.76
CA THR A 172 35.63 -10.53 17.31
C THR A 172 36.99 -10.11 16.72
N ARG A 173 37.04 -9.74 15.44
CA ARG A 173 38.28 -9.25 14.80
C ARG A 173 38.67 -7.87 15.32
N ILE A 174 37.71 -6.99 15.56
CA ILE A 174 37.93 -5.67 16.16
C ILE A 174 38.47 -5.83 17.58
N ASP A 175 37.87 -6.70 18.40
CA ASP A 175 38.35 -6.98 19.76
C ASP A 175 39.79 -7.51 19.76
N THR A 176 40.09 -8.43 18.84
CA THR A 176 41.47 -8.96 18.68
C THR A 176 42.44 -7.84 18.30
N LEU A 177 42.07 -7.00 17.33
CA LEU A 177 42.90 -5.88 16.90
C LEU A 177 43.12 -4.86 18.02
N ASP A 178 42.09 -4.55 18.82
CA ASP A 178 42.19 -3.65 19.97
C ASP A 178 43.17 -4.19 21.02
N MET A 179 43.10 -5.49 21.32
CA MET A 179 44.06 -6.13 22.23
C MET A 179 45.50 -6.11 21.71
N ASP A 180 45.70 -6.38 20.41
CA ASP A 180 47.02 -6.35 19.79
C ASP A 180 47.59 -4.92 19.78
N MET A 181 46.77 -3.92 19.43
CA MET A 181 47.17 -2.51 19.47
C MET A 181 47.55 -2.06 20.87
N LYS A 182 46.76 -2.42 21.90
CA LYS A 182 47.11 -2.13 23.30
C LYS A 182 48.44 -2.77 23.71
N ARG A 183 48.70 -4.00 23.27
CA ARG A 183 49.97 -4.69 23.55
C ARG A 183 51.15 -3.98 22.91
N GLU A 184 51.06 -3.66 21.61
CA GLU A 184 52.13 -2.95 20.90
C GLU A 184 52.37 -1.56 21.48
N PHE A 185 51.29 -0.84 21.83
CA PHE A 185 51.41 0.46 22.48
C PHE A 185 52.13 0.38 23.83
N ASN A 186 51.80 -0.62 24.65
CA ASN A 186 52.48 -0.83 25.93
C ASN A 186 53.98 -1.17 25.73
N ASN A 187 54.31 -2.00 24.76
CA ASN A 187 55.71 -2.32 24.41
C ASN A 187 56.48 -1.06 23.95
N VAL A 188 55.87 -0.24 23.09
CA VAL A 188 56.47 1.04 22.68
C VAL A 188 56.66 1.97 23.88
N ASN A 189 55.69 2.06 24.77
CA ASN A 189 55.78 2.85 25.98
C ASN A 189 56.93 2.39 26.89
N GLU A 190 57.09 1.07 27.09
CA GLU A 190 58.21 0.51 27.86
C GLU A 190 59.58 0.85 27.23
N ARG A 191 59.70 0.75 25.89
CA ARG A 191 60.92 1.17 25.19
C ARG A 191 61.20 2.66 25.36
N PHE A 192 60.16 3.48 25.35
CA PHE A 192 60.30 4.92 25.57
C PHE A 192 60.77 5.24 26.99
N THR A 193 60.21 4.57 28.01
CA THR A 193 60.68 4.66 29.39
C THR A 193 62.16 4.28 29.51
N HIS A 194 62.57 3.15 28.90
CA HIS A 194 63.98 2.76 28.90
C HIS A 194 64.90 3.78 28.18
N MET A 195 64.45 4.37 27.07
CA MET A 195 65.21 5.43 26.40
C MET A 195 65.34 6.69 27.26
N GLN A 196 64.27 7.07 27.98
CA GLN A 196 64.31 8.18 28.92
C GLN A 196 65.34 7.93 30.03
N ASP A 197 65.31 6.75 30.66
CA ASP A 197 66.29 6.38 31.70
C ASP A 197 67.74 6.40 31.18
N TRP A 198 67.94 5.97 29.93
CA TRP A 198 69.25 6.02 29.29
C TRP A 198 69.71 7.45 29.02
N LEU A 199 68.81 8.34 28.57
CA LEU A 199 69.10 9.76 28.35
C LEU A 199 69.47 10.45 29.66
N ASP A 200 68.74 10.21 30.75
CA ASP A 200 69.04 10.76 32.07
C ASP A 200 70.45 10.32 32.54
N LYS A 201 70.84 9.07 32.24
CA LYS A 201 72.19 8.55 32.52
C LYS A 201 73.28 9.18 31.65
N VAL A 202 72.97 9.56 30.42
CA VAL A 202 73.89 10.29 29.55
C VAL A 202 74.03 11.72 30.03
N GLU A 203 72.93 12.39 30.36
CA GLU A 203 72.89 13.75 30.90
C GLU A 203 73.77 13.86 32.14
N THR A 204 73.59 12.98 33.13
CA THR A 204 74.44 12.94 34.34
C THR A 204 75.93 12.69 34.05
N LYS A 205 76.28 11.95 33.00
CA LYS A 205 77.69 11.77 32.59
C LYS A 205 78.26 13.00 31.91
N VAL A 206 77.45 13.70 31.11
CA VAL A 206 77.83 14.96 30.47
C VAL A 206 78.10 16.01 31.53
N GLU A 207 77.21 16.16 32.52
CA GLU A 207 77.42 17.04 33.69
C GLU A 207 78.74 16.70 34.41
N GLN A 208 79.04 15.42 34.62
CA GLN A 208 80.32 15.01 35.23
C GLN A 208 81.55 15.34 34.37
N LEU A 209 81.43 15.31 33.05
CA LEU A 209 82.50 15.67 32.13
C LEU A 209 82.72 17.18 32.12
N GLU A 210 81.65 17.97 32.14
CA GLU A 210 81.68 19.43 32.23
C GLU A 210 82.48 19.87 33.46
N VAL A 211 82.15 19.33 34.65
CA VAL A 211 82.90 19.61 35.89
C VAL A 211 84.39 19.22 35.81
N LYS A 212 84.72 18.14 35.09
CA LYS A 212 86.12 17.73 34.88
C LYS A 212 86.86 18.67 33.94
N ILE A 213 86.19 19.15 32.90
CA ILE A 213 86.73 20.14 31.96
C ILE A 213 87.01 21.43 32.71
N ASP A 214 86.05 21.95 33.48
CA ASP A 214 86.24 23.16 34.30
C ASP A 214 87.47 23.03 35.22
N ARG A 215 87.66 21.85 35.82
CA ARG A 215 88.83 21.57 36.68
C ARG A 215 90.15 21.55 35.90
N VAL A 216 90.14 21.06 34.66
CA VAL A 216 91.32 21.04 33.79
C VAL A 216 91.62 22.46 33.30
N GLU A 217 90.61 23.21 32.87
CA GLU A 217 90.73 24.62 32.47
C GLU A 217 91.33 25.45 33.60
N ALA A 218 90.81 25.33 34.82
CA ALA A 218 91.36 26.03 36.00
C ALA A 218 92.82 25.66 36.30
N LYS A 219 93.21 24.37 36.11
CA LYS A 219 94.61 23.94 36.26
C LYS A 219 95.51 24.53 35.19
N ILE A 220 95.05 24.58 33.94
CA ILE A 220 95.79 25.19 32.83
C ILE A 220 95.97 26.68 33.08
N GLU A 221 94.92 27.38 33.48
CA GLU A 221 94.97 28.81 33.80
C GLU A 221 95.99 29.08 34.94
N PHE A 222 95.98 28.27 36.00
CA PHE A 222 96.95 28.36 37.07
C PHE A 222 98.39 28.16 36.59
N ARG A 223 98.64 27.12 35.77
CA ARG A 223 99.98 26.84 35.21
C ARG A 223 100.47 27.94 34.26
N LEU A 224 99.56 28.51 33.47
CA LEU A 224 99.88 29.63 32.58
C LEU A 224 100.27 30.87 33.39
N LYS A 225 99.55 31.17 34.48
CA LYS A 225 99.91 32.26 35.41
C LYS A 225 101.29 32.03 36.04
N ASP A 226 101.56 30.83 36.53
CA ASP A 226 102.89 30.46 37.08
C ASP A 226 104.00 30.66 36.05
N LEU A 227 103.78 30.25 34.79
CA LEU A 227 104.76 30.34 33.73
C LEU A 227 105.02 31.80 33.31
N ILE A 228 103.97 32.61 33.20
CA ILE A 228 104.08 34.05 32.92
C ILE A 228 104.90 34.72 34.02
N GLU A 229 104.63 34.43 35.28
CA GLU A 229 105.38 35.01 36.40
C GLU A 229 106.84 34.53 36.43
N TYR A 230 107.11 33.27 36.09
CA TYR A 230 108.46 32.75 35.93
C TYR A 230 109.26 33.51 34.87
N TYR A 231 108.69 33.73 33.68
CA TYR A 231 109.36 34.49 32.62
C TYR A 231 109.53 35.97 32.99
N ARG A 232 108.57 36.56 33.71
CA ARG A 232 108.69 37.93 34.23
C ARG A 232 109.88 38.06 35.19
N LEU A 233 110.03 37.11 36.12
CA LEU A 233 111.17 37.05 37.03
C LEU A 233 112.49 36.77 36.31
N GLN A 234 112.49 35.92 35.28
CA GLN A 234 113.67 35.66 34.47
C GLN A 234 114.15 36.91 33.72
N ASP A 235 113.23 37.68 33.14
CA ASP A 235 113.54 38.93 32.47
C ASP A 235 114.13 39.98 33.45
N GLU A 236 113.55 40.09 34.65
CA GLU A 236 114.09 40.93 35.74
C GLU A 236 115.52 40.49 36.14
N VAL A 237 115.81 39.18 36.22
CA VAL A 237 117.16 38.67 36.51
C VAL A 237 118.14 38.97 35.37
N ILE A 238 117.73 38.74 34.11
CA ILE A 238 118.58 39.03 32.95
C ILE A 238 118.94 40.52 32.93
N GLN A 239 117.96 41.41 33.12
CA GLN A 239 118.19 42.86 33.22
C GLN A 239 119.15 43.20 34.37
N ALA A 240 118.98 42.61 35.55
CA ALA A 240 119.88 42.82 36.68
C ALA A 240 121.31 42.31 36.43
N THR A 241 121.49 41.23 35.67
CA THR A 241 122.84 40.71 35.32
C THR A 241 123.47 41.43 34.12
N ALA A 242 122.67 42.07 33.27
CA ALA A 242 123.17 42.85 32.13
C ALA A 242 123.77 44.20 32.56
N GLU A 243 123.45 44.71 33.75
CA GLU A 243 124.06 45.94 34.30
C GLU A 243 125.54 45.76 34.73
N ASP A 244 126.10 44.54 34.74
CA ASP A 244 127.48 44.26 35.15
C ASP A 244 128.40 43.71 34.03
N ASP A 245 127.94 43.54 32.79
CA ASP A 245 128.77 43.01 31.70
C ASP A 245 128.43 43.65 30.33
N ASP A 246 129.03 44.82 30.06
CA ASP A 246 128.98 45.58 28.78
C ASP A 246 129.67 44.86 27.58
N SER A 247 129.86 43.55 27.61
CA SER A 247 130.82 42.86 26.74
C SER A 247 130.25 41.79 25.81
N PHE A 248 128.93 41.67 25.60
CA PHE A 248 128.43 40.73 24.58
C PHE A 248 127.12 41.18 23.93
N ALA A 249 127.15 42.39 23.37
CA ALA A 249 126.35 42.67 22.18
C ALA A 249 126.96 41.91 20.99
N ASP A 250 126.10 41.34 20.15
CA ASP A 250 126.38 40.71 18.86
C ASP A 250 126.27 39.18 18.83
N THR A 251 125.04 38.70 18.96
CA THR A 251 124.54 37.67 18.03
C THR A 251 123.04 37.81 17.94
N GLU A 252 122.64 38.91 17.30
CA GLU A 252 121.31 39.14 16.78
C GLU A 252 121.02 38.01 15.76
N LEU A 253 120.33 36.98 16.22
CA LEU A 253 119.84 35.87 15.38
C LEU A 253 118.59 36.38 14.66
N GLU A 254 118.84 37.26 13.69
CA GLU A 254 117.84 37.84 12.79
C GLU A 254 117.34 36.75 11.82
N TYR A 255 116.49 35.85 12.32
CA TYR A 255 115.62 35.08 11.43
C TYR A 255 114.54 36.04 10.93
N THR A 256 114.64 36.44 9.66
CA THR A 256 113.60 37.27 9.06
C THR A 256 112.26 36.55 9.14
N GLU A 257 111.22 37.23 9.62
CA GLU A 257 109.86 36.71 9.79
C GLU A 257 109.34 36.03 8.49
N GLN A 258 109.81 36.51 7.33
CA GLN A 258 109.56 35.92 6.02
C GLN A 258 110.12 34.51 5.83
N GLU A 259 111.28 34.17 6.38
CA GLU A 259 111.85 32.81 6.28
C GLU A 259 111.06 31.82 7.16
N LEU A 260 110.60 32.27 8.33
CA LEU A 260 109.74 31.47 9.19
C LEU A 260 108.35 31.27 8.57
N GLU A 261 107.74 32.32 8.01
CA GLU A 261 106.48 32.20 7.28
C GLU A 261 106.59 31.31 6.03
N HIS A 262 107.72 31.39 5.30
CA HIS A 262 107.99 30.50 4.16
C HIS A 262 108.17 29.04 4.61
N ALA A 263 108.83 28.80 5.75
CA ALA A 263 108.95 27.45 6.32
C ALA A 263 107.61 26.89 6.81
N ILE A 264 106.78 27.72 7.47
CA ILE A 264 105.43 27.32 7.92
C ILE A 264 104.50 27.06 6.74
N SER A 265 104.55 27.88 5.69
CA SER A 265 103.67 27.68 4.52
C SER A 265 104.09 26.50 3.64
N SER A 266 105.40 26.24 3.49
CA SER A 266 105.89 25.11 2.69
C SER A 266 105.77 23.76 3.39
N ASN A 267 105.92 23.73 4.72
CA ASN A 267 105.77 22.50 5.51
C ASN A 267 105.39 22.80 6.98
N ALA A 268 104.16 23.26 7.19
CA ALA A 268 103.62 23.54 8.53
C ALA A 268 103.81 22.38 9.52
N TRP A 269 103.70 21.14 9.04
CA TRP A 269 103.91 19.94 9.84
C TRP A 269 105.37 19.73 10.24
N GLY A 270 106.31 19.93 9.31
CA GLY A 270 107.74 19.85 9.63
C GLY A 270 108.15 20.88 10.68
N VAL A 271 107.62 22.10 10.60
CA VAL A 271 107.86 23.14 11.60
C VAL A 271 107.24 22.77 12.95
N LEU A 272 106.02 22.24 12.96
CA LEU A 272 105.35 21.78 14.18
C LEU A 272 106.11 20.63 14.85
N VAL A 273 106.64 19.66 14.08
CA VAL A 273 107.43 18.54 14.62
C VAL A 273 108.74 19.03 15.24
N VAL A 274 109.44 19.97 14.59
CA VAL A 274 110.70 20.53 15.11
C VAL A 274 110.46 21.37 16.37
N LEU A 275 109.44 22.23 16.37
CA LEU A 275 109.09 23.03 17.54
C LEU A 275 108.54 22.17 18.67
N GLY A 276 107.64 21.24 18.37
CA GLY A 276 107.08 20.29 19.33
C GLY A 276 108.15 19.43 19.99
N GLY A 277 109.11 18.92 19.21
CA GLY A 277 110.26 18.17 19.74
C GLY A 277 111.10 18.99 20.72
N ARG A 278 111.27 20.30 20.48
CA ARG A 278 111.98 21.20 21.42
C ARG A 278 111.20 21.45 22.71
N ILE A 279 109.87 21.37 22.68
CA ILE A 279 108.99 21.56 23.84
C ILE A 279 108.67 20.20 24.51
N GLY A 280 109.23 19.09 24.00
CA GLY A 280 109.02 17.74 24.53
C GLY A 280 107.68 17.11 24.14
N ILE A 281 107.02 17.63 23.11
CA ILE A 281 105.77 17.11 22.56
C ILE A 281 106.08 16.18 21.40
N ASP A 282 105.68 14.91 21.52
CA ASP A 282 105.75 13.93 20.43
C ASP A 282 104.64 14.20 19.40
N CYS A 283 104.97 15.03 18.42
CA CYS A 283 104.07 15.44 17.35
C CYS A 283 103.67 14.30 16.42
N ASP A 284 104.47 13.23 16.31
CA ASP A 284 104.13 12.06 15.49
C ASP A 284 102.99 11.29 16.15
N THR A 285 103.09 11.07 17.47
CA THR A 285 102.01 10.46 18.26
C THR A 285 100.73 11.32 18.25
N LEU A 286 100.86 12.65 18.22
CA LEU A 286 99.70 13.56 18.13
C LEU A 286 99.02 13.45 16.75
N HIS A 287 99.81 13.43 15.67
CA HIS A 287 99.31 13.33 14.31
C HIS A 287 98.55 12.01 14.07
N ASP A 288 99.10 10.89 14.54
CA ASP A 288 98.44 9.58 14.43
C ASP A 288 97.09 9.56 15.14
N ARG A 289 96.97 10.20 16.32
CA ARG A 289 95.71 10.31 17.05
C ARG A 289 94.68 11.17 16.31
N VAL A 290 95.10 12.26 15.66
CA VAL A 290 94.20 13.13 14.89
C VAL A 290 93.67 12.40 13.64
N ILE A 291 94.53 11.64 12.95
CA ILE A 291 94.13 10.79 11.82
C ILE A 291 93.16 9.71 12.30
N GLN A 292 93.46 9.04 13.41
CA GLN A 292 92.61 8.00 13.98
C GLN A 292 91.24 8.55 14.40
N PHE A 293 91.19 9.77 14.95
CA PHE A 293 89.95 10.45 15.31
C PHE A 293 89.09 10.77 14.08
N HIS A 294 89.69 11.26 12.99
CA HIS A 294 88.97 11.52 11.73
C HIS A 294 88.48 10.23 11.08
N ALA A 295 89.28 9.15 11.12
CA ALA A 295 88.87 7.84 10.63
C ALA A 295 87.69 7.27 11.43
N GLN A 296 87.69 7.40 12.76
CA GLN A 296 86.58 6.98 13.61
C GLN A 296 85.31 7.81 13.39
N LYS A 297 85.42 9.14 13.25
CA LYS A 297 84.28 10.02 12.97
C LYS A 297 83.58 9.64 11.66
N ASN A 298 84.36 9.36 10.62
CA ASN A 298 83.83 8.94 9.31
C ASN A 298 83.26 7.50 9.32
N ALA A 299 83.80 6.62 10.16
CA ALA A 299 83.29 5.27 10.34
C ALA A 299 81.99 5.22 11.17
N SER A 300 81.80 6.16 12.11
CA SER A 300 80.58 6.28 12.93
C SER A 300 79.41 6.82 12.11
N SER A 301 79.64 7.85 11.29
CA SER A 301 78.59 8.46 10.44
C SER A 301 78.02 7.51 9.36
N LYS A 302 78.71 6.40 9.04
CA LYS A 302 78.24 5.42 8.05
C LYS A 302 77.40 4.29 8.64
N ARG A 303 77.38 4.10 9.96
CA ARG A 303 76.57 3.04 10.60
C ARG A 303 75.14 3.45 10.93
N ASP A 304 74.87 4.75 11.07
CA ASP A 304 73.52 5.22 11.45
C ASP A 304 72.56 5.42 10.26
N ALA A 305 73.06 5.38 9.02
CA ALA A 305 72.23 5.50 7.82
C ALA A 305 71.69 4.16 7.29
N SER A 306 72.22 3.01 7.74
CA SER A 306 71.79 1.68 7.26
C SER A 306 70.72 1.02 8.11
N ASP A 307 70.50 1.46 9.36
CA ASP A 307 69.56 0.79 10.30
C ASP A 307 68.16 1.41 10.39
N LEU A 308 67.85 2.46 9.61
CA LEU A 308 66.48 3.02 9.52
C LEU A 308 65.67 2.55 8.30
N SER A 309 66.17 1.59 7.50
CA SER A 309 65.38 1.00 6.38
C SER A 309 64.55 -0.24 6.76
N GLY A 310 64.51 -0.58 8.06
CA GLY A 310 64.02 -1.85 8.58
C GLY A 310 62.55 -1.94 9.02
N THR A 311 61.64 -1.03 8.65
CA THR A 311 60.20 -1.20 9.00
C THR A 311 59.27 -0.65 7.92
N ASN A 312 59.24 -1.28 6.74
CA ASN A 312 58.13 -1.14 5.77
C ASN A 312 57.86 -2.47 5.04
N LYS A 313 57.77 -3.56 5.82
CA LYS A 313 57.54 -4.93 5.30
C LYS A 313 56.31 -5.58 5.94
N TRP A 314 55.18 -4.86 6.02
CA TRP A 314 53.88 -5.42 6.44
C TRP A 314 52.70 -5.06 5.52
N ALA A 315 52.96 -4.64 4.28
CA ALA A 315 51.93 -4.42 3.29
C ALA A 315 52.28 -5.12 1.97
N ALA A 316 52.08 -6.43 1.91
CA ALA A 316 51.76 -7.22 0.69
C ALA A 316 52.12 -8.70 0.87
N LYS A 317 51.32 -9.48 1.60
CA LYS A 317 51.24 -10.94 1.37
C LYS A 317 50.06 -11.63 2.06
N ILE A 318 48.85 -11.43 1.53
CA ILE A 318 47.85 -12.50 1.50
C ILE A 318 47.23 -12.51 0.09
N HIS A 319 47.94 -13.10 -0.86
CA HIS A 319 47.31 -13.75 -2.01
C HIS A 319 48.12 -15.03 -2.28
N HIS A 320 47.52 -16.16 -1.93
CA HIS A 320 47.96 -17.46 -2.42
C HIS A 320 47.66 -17.56 -3.93
N PRO A 321 48.60 -18.09 -4.74
CA PRO A 321 48.36 -18.41 -6.13
C PRO A 321 47.71 -19.79 -6.26
N LEU A 322 46.58 -19.87 -6.96
CA LEU A 322 46.10 -21.11 -7.56
C LEU A 322 46.87 -21.37 -8.87
N PRO A 323 47.17 -22.63 -9.22
CA PRO A 323 47.94 -22.95 -10.43
C PRO A 323 47.04 -22.98 -11.66
N VAL A 324 47.47 -22.31 -12.72
CA VAL A 324 46.90 -22.40 -14.07
C VAL A 324 47.59 -23.55 -14.81
N ARG A 325 46.80 -24.50 -15.31
CA ARG A 325 47.17 -25.46 -16.36
C ARG A 325 46.17 -25.33 -17.51
N VAL A 326 46.63 -24.69 -18.58
CA VAL A 326 46.40 -24.93 -20.03
C VAL A 326 45.05 -25.56 -20.48
N GLN A 327 44.18 -24.70 -21.06
CA GLN A 327 43.37 -24.75 -22.32
C GLN A 327 42.75 -26.06 -22.90
N PRO A 328 41.76 -26.02 -23.85
CA PRO A 328 41.01 -24.89 -24.46
C PRO A 328 39.48 -25.09 -24.70
N ALA A 329 38.84 -24.02 -25.26
CA ALA A 329 37.57 -23.95 -26.03
C ALA A 329 36.24 -24.22 -25.26
N SER A 330 35.17 -23.44 -25.36
CA SER A 330 34.58 -22.61 -26.44
C SER A 330 33.69 -21.51 -25.78
N GLU A 331 33.76 -20.24 -26.20
CA GLU A 331 32.76 -19.58 -27.07
C GLU A 331 31.36 -19.54 -26.39
N SER A 332 30.77 -18.44 -25.90
CA SER A 332 30.57 -17.08 -26.42
C SER A 332 30.16 -16.16 -25.24
N GLN A 333 30.85 -15.07 -24.94
CA GLN A 333 30.61 -13.73 -25.47
C GLN A 333 29.20 -13.15 -25.22
N ARG A 334 29.03 -12.40 -24.14
CA ARG A 334 28.71 -10.95 -24.18
C ARG A 334 28.74 -10.34 -22.78
N GLU A 335 29.81 -9.60 -22.54
CA GLU A 335 29.87 -8.47 -21.61
C GLU A 335 28.95 -7.34 -22.08
N ALA A 336 28.29 -6.67 -21.15
CA ALA A 336 28.22 -5.21 -21.12
C ALA A 336 27.81 -4.73 -19.72
N ASP A 337 28.65 -3.85 -19.18
CA ASP A 337 28.36 -2.73 -18.30
C ASP A 337 27.81 -2.95 -16.89
N VAL A 338 28.77 -2.84 -15.97
CA VAL A 338 28.59 -2.33 -14.61
C VAL A 338 28.01 -0.91 -14.68
N ARG A 339 26.78 -0.76 -14.19
CA ARG A 339 26.16 0.52 -13.87
C ARG A 339 25.74 0.50 -12.40
N GLU A 340 26.25 1.45 -11.63
CA GLU A 340 25.85 1.74 -10.25
C GLU A 340 24.33 1.90 -10.12
N PRO A 341 23.69 1.44 -9.02
CA PRO A 341 22.33 1.84 -8.70
C PRO A 341 22.34 2.86 -7.55
N SER A 342 22.39 4.14 -7.90
CA SER A 342 22.04 5.27 -7.04
C SER A 342 20.80 5.95 -7.63
N ALA A 343 19.60 5.46 -7.28
CA ALA A 343 18.36 6.23 -7.23
C ALA A 343 17.22 5.34 -6.71
N PHE A 344 16.83 5.56 -5.46
CA PHE A 344 15.45 5.32 -5.02
C PHE A 344 14.53 6.21 -5.87
N SER A 345 13.89 5.63 -6.88
CA SER A 345 12.74 6.23 -7.55
C SER A 345 11.50 5.46 -7.11
N GLY A 346 10.46 6.21 -6.73
CA GLY A 346 9.21 5.66 -6.23
C GLY A 346 8.60 4.67 -7.20
N LEU A 347 8.38 3.45 -6.72
CA LEU A 347 7.45 2.49 -7.31
C LEU A 347 6.03 3.06 -7.15
N CYS A 348 5.66 3.94 -8.07
CA CYS A 348 4.26 4.20 -8.36
C CYS A 348 3.73 2.95 -9.09
N TRP A 349 2.90 2.16 -8.42
CA TRP A 349 2.11 1.13 -9.09
C TRP A 349 1.03 1.83 -9.93
N GLU A 350 1.43 2.35 -11.08
CA GLU A 350 0.46 2.78 -12.08
C GLU A 350 -0.03 1.52 -12.80
N PHE A 351 -1.15 1.01 -12.31
CA PHE A 351 -1.88 -0.10 -12.90
C PHE A 351 -2.41 0.34 -14.27
N ASP A 352 -1.62 0.11 -15.32
CA ASP A 352 -1.99 0.41 -16.69
C ASP A 352 -3.13 -0.53 -17.15
N SER A 353 -4.36 -0.07 -16.89
CA SER A 353 -5.60 -0.78 -17.22
C SER A 353 -5.81 -1.00 -18.73
N GLU A 354 -5.04 -0.32 -19.59
CA GLU A 354 -5.12 -0.48 -21.05
C GLU A 354 -4.33 -1.70 -21.54
N LYS A 355 -3.23 -2.09 -20.89
CA LYS A 355 -2.49 -3.30 -21.26
C LYS A 355 -3.21 -4.60 -20.92
N PHE A 356 -4.07 -4.60 -19.89
CA PHE A 356 -4.89 -5.78 -19.58
C PHE A 356 -6.00 -6.02 -20.61
N LYS A 357 -6.41 -5.00 -21.37
CA LYS A 357 -7.42 -5.13 -22.44
C LYS A 357 -6.87 -5.78 -23.71
N GLN A 358 -5.55 -5.77 -23.93
CA GLN A 358 -4.93 -6.23 -25.19
C GLN A 358 -4.50 -7.71 -25.18
N SER A 359 -4.61 -8.43 -24.07
CA SER A 359 -4.23 -9.86 -24.00
C SER A 359 -5.38 -10.86 -24.17
N LEU A 360 -6.60 -10.38 -24.45
CA LEU A 360 -7.72 -11.27 -24.78
C LEU A 360 -7.80 -11.44 -26.31
N ASP A 361 -7.33 -12.60 -26.73
CA ASP A 361 -7.41 -13.15 -28.08
C ASP A 361 -8.81 -12.93 -28.72
N PRO A 362 -8.93 -12.29 -29.90
CA PRO A 362 -10.23 -11.99 -30.50
C PRO A 362 -10.97 -13.22 -31.05
N ALA A 363 -10.37 -14.41 -31.02
CA ALA A 363 -10.89 -15.60 -31.67
C ALA A 363 -12.08 -16.27 -30.96
N LEU A 364 -12.41 -15.86 -29.73
CA LEU A 364 -13.58 -16.40 -29.00
C LEU A 364 -14.61 -15.28 -28.80
N GLY A 365 -15.57 -15.23 -29.72
CA GLY A 365 -16.79 -14.43 -29.59
C GLY A 365 -17.58 -14.85 -28.35
N VAL A 366 -17.29 -14.24 -27.21
CA VAL A 366 -18.05 -14.38 -25.98
C VAL A 366 -18.36 -12.99 -25.44
N ALA A 367 -19.64 -12.83 -25.13
CA ALA A 367 -20.31 -11.60 -24.77
C ALA A 367 -19.54 -10.75 -23.74
N ARG A 368 -19.61 -9.42 -23.95
CA ARG A 368 -19.32 -8.38 -22.94
C ARG A 368 -20.13 -8.64 -21.66
N LEU A 369 -19.62 -9.47 -20.76
CA LEU A 369 -19.97 -9.47 -19.35
C LEU A 369 -19.19 -8.32 -18.71
N SER A 370 -19.75 -7.11 -18.82
CA SER A 370 -19.33 -5.98 -18.01
C SER A 370 -19.67 -6.31 -16.55
N LEU A 371 -18.71 -6.89 -15.82
CA LEU A 371 -18.73 -7.07 -14.37
C LEU A 371 -18.72 -5.70 -13.68
N ARG A 372 -19.86 -5.01 -13.72
CA ARG A 372 -20.26 -4.12 -12.64
C ARG A 372 -20.66 -5.04 -11.49
N LEU A 373 -19.68 -5.52 -10.74
CA LEU A 373 -19.91 -5.96 -9.38
C LEU A 373 -20.52 -4.76 -8.66
N SER A 374 -21.84 -4.74 -8.53
CA SER A 374 -22.51 -3.67 -7.81
C SER A 374 -21.95 -3.71 -6.38
N LYS A 375 -21.61 -2.53 -5.86
CA LYS A 375 -21.16 -2.30 -4.48
C LYS A 375 -21.99 -3.08 -3.44
N THR A 376 -23.26 -3.33 -3.78
CA THR A 376 -24.24 -4.14 -3.04
C THR A 376 -23.83 -5.60 -2.81
N VAL A 377 -23.18 -6.28 -3.76
CA VAL A 377 -22.77 -7.70 -3.61
C VAL A 377 -21.56 -7.83 -2.68
N LEU A 378 -20.64 -6.85 -2.73
CA LEU A 378 -19.51 -6.76 -1.81
C LEU A 378 -19.96 -6.37 -0.39
N GLU A 379 -20.93 -5.47 -0.25
CA GLU A 379 -21.53 -5.13 1.05
C GLU A 379 -22.27 -6.34 1.67
N TRP A 380 -22.94 -7.15 0.87
CA TRP A 380 -23.61 -8.38 1.36
C TRP A 380 -22.62 -9.44 1.86
N PHE A 381 -21.46 -9.58 1.21
CA PHE A 381 -20.41 -10.49 1.66
C PHE A 381 -19.67 -9.99 2.91
N LEU A 382 -19.53 -8.67 3.08
CA LEU A 382 -18.90 -8.06 4.26
C LEU A 382 -19.82 -8.00 5.49
N GLN A 383 -21.13 -8.11 5.33
CA GLN A 383 -22.11 -8.13 6.43
C GLN A 383 -22.47 -9.53 6.96
N SER A 384 -21.87 -10.60 6.43
CA SER A 384 -22.02 -11.92 7.06
C SER A 384 -21.40 -11.91 8.47
N PRO A 385 -22.18 -12.16 9.54
CA PRO A 385 -21.69 -12.06 10.90
C PRO A 385 -20.63 -13.14 11.13
N ARG A 386 -19.39 -12.70 11.35
CA ARG A 386 -18.32 -13.54 11.90
C ARG A 386 -18.86 -14.20 13.17
N ARG A 387 -19.18 -15.49 13.10
CA ARG A 387 -19.44 -16.33 14.28
C ARG A 387 -18.18 -16.25 15.15
N THR A 388 -18.24 -15.43 16.17
CA THR A 388 -17.23 -15.33 17.21
C THR A 388 -17.21 -16.64 17.98
N VAL A 389 -16.29 -17.52 17.61
CA VAL A 389 -15.93 -18.68 18.42
C VAL A 389 -15.33 -18.12 19.71
N ARG A 390 -16.13 -18.09 20.78
CA ARG A 390 -15.69 -17.77 22.14
C ARG A 390 -14.64 -18.80 22.57
N ALA A 391 -13.37 -18.45 22.44
CA ALA A 391 -12.29 -19.14 23.12
C ALA A 391 -12.42 -18.90 24.64
N ARG A 392 -12.64 -19.96 25.42
CA ARG A 392 -12.56 -19.93 26.88
C ARG A 392 -11.09 -19.76 27.30
N PRO A 393 -10.76 -18.91 28.28
CA PRO A 393 -9.41 -18.82 28.81
C PRO A 393 -9.10 -20.04 29.69
N ARG A 394 -8.03 -20.77 29.35
CA ARG A 394 -7.42 -21.76 30.23
C ARG A 394 -6.78 -21.04 31.42
N ARG A 395 -7.26 -21.31 32.63
CA ARG A 395 -6.57 -20.98 33.88
C ARG A 395 -5.24 -21.74 33.91
N TRP A 396 -4.14 -21.01 34.03
CA TRP A 396 -2.86 -21.56 34.45
C TRP A 396 -2.74 -21.36 35.96
N PHE A 397 -2.46 -22.47 36.66
CA PHE A 397 -1.96 -22.47 38.03
C PHE A 397 -0.56 -21.87 38.07
N ARG A 398 -0.31 -21.01 39.06
CA ARG A 398 0.91 -21.03 39.87
C ARG A 398 0.58 -20.56 41.27
#